data_AF-A0A6G3ZYY3-F1
#
_entry.id   AF-A0A6G3ZYY3-F1
#
_cell.length_a   1.000
_cell.length_b   1.000
_cell.length_c   1.000
_cell.angle_alpha   90.00
_cell.angle_beta   90.00
_cell.angle_gamma   90.00
#
_symmetry.space_group_name_H-M   'P 1'
#
loop_
_entity.id
_entity.type
_entity.pdbx_description
1 polymer ?
#
loop_
_entity_poly.entity_id
_entity_poly.type
_entity_poly.pdbx_seq_one_letter_code
_entity_poly.pdbx_strand_id
1 'polypeptide(L)' 'MSIRQMQQIAELRRQGSATTKDRRILLEAHKNKLAEQIERLQEHYEVINEKIEIYHQWELENS' A
#
# COMPACT_ATOMS: atom_id res chain seq x y z
N MET A 1 -8.26 2.29 0.37
CA MET A 1 -9.14 3.28 -0.29
C MET A 1 -9.53 4.34 0.71
N SER A 2 -9.93 5.54 0.25
CA SER A 2 -10.64 6.48 1.12
C SER A 2 -12.11 6.07 1.30
N ILE A 3 -12.75 6.53 2.36
CA ILE A 3 -14.19 6.31 2.62
C ILE A 3 -15.04 6.77 1.41
N ARG A 4 -14.67 7.90 0.79
CA ARG A 4 -15.34 8.43 -0.40
C ARG A 4 -15.30 7.45 -1.58
N GLN A 5 -14.15 6.81 -1.83
CA GLN A 5 -14.01 5.82 -2.90
C GLN A 5 -14.84 4.56 -2.61
N MET A 6 -14.89 4.12 -1.34
CA MET A 6 -15.72 2.97 -0.94
C MET A 6 -17.21 3.26 -1.13
N GLN A 7 -17.66 4.47 -0.78
CA GLN A 7 -19.05 4.92 -1.01
C GLN A 7 -19.38 4.97 -2.51
N GLN A 8 -18.46 5.45 -3.35
CA GLN A 8 -18.62 5.48 -4.81
C GLN A 8 -18.78 4.06 -5.40
N ILE A 9 -17.96 3.10 -4.96
CA ILE A 9 -18.10 1.71 -5.39
C ILE A 9 -19.42 1.10 -4.91
N ALA A 10 -19.87 1.43 -3.69
CA ALA A 10 -21.14 0.97 -3.16
C ALA A 10 -22.34 1.49 -3.99
N GLU A 11 -22.29 2.75 -4.42
CA GLU A 11 -23.30 3.35 -5.31
C GLU A 11 -23.29 2.68 -6.68
N LEU A 12 -22.12 2.53 -7.31
CA LEU A 12 -22.01 1.82 -8.59
C LEU A 12 -22.55 0.39 -8.48
N ARG A 13 -22.27 -0.31 -7.36
CA ARG A 13 -22.78 -1.67 -7.14
C ARG A 13 -24.31 -1.73 -7.10
N ARG A 14 -24.99 -0.72 -6.54
CA ARG A 14 -26.47 -0.65 -6.51
C ARG A 14 -27.08 -0.55 -7.91
N GLN A 15 -26.37 0.07 -8.85
CA GLN A 15 -26.80 0.23 -10.24
C GLN A 15 -26.67 -1.05 -11.08
N GLY A 16 -26.21 -2.16 -10.48
CA GLY A 16 -26.24 -3.48 -11.10
C GLY A 16 -25.06 -3.76 -12.04
N SER A 17 -25.26 -4.67 -13.00
CA SER A 17 -24.18 -5.18 -13.86
C SER A 17 -23.63 -4.16 -14.87
N ALA A 18 -24.39 -3.11 -15.19
CA ALA A 18 -23.98 -2.06 -16.12
C ALA A 18 -22.70 -1.33 -15.68
N THR A 19 -22.46 -1.21 -14.37
CA THR A 19 -21.31 -0.49 -13.80
C THR A 19 -20.12 -1.39 -13.47
N THR A 20 -20.11 -2.65 -13.94
CA THR A 20 -19.02 -3.60 -13.64
C THR A 20 -17.66 -3.09 -14.11
N LYS A 21 -17.62 -2.46 -15.29
CA LYS A 21 -16.40 -1.86 -15.84
C LYS A 21 -15.89 -0.71 -14.96
N ASP A 22 -16.78 0.17 -14.51
CA ASP A 22 -16.39 1.34 -13.70
C ASP A 22 -15.88 0.93 -12.32
N ARG A 23 -16.52 -0.07 -11.69
CA ARG A 23 -16.05 -0.66 -10.44
C ARG A 23 -14.66 -1.26 -10.58
N ARG A 24 -14.41 -2.01 -11.67
CA ARG A 24 -13.09 -2.58 -11.96
C ARG A 24 -12.02 -1.49 -12.10
N ILE A 25 -12.29 -0.44 -12.88
CA ILE A 25 -11.34 0.66 -13.10
C ILE A 25 -10.97 1.34 -11.77
N LEU A 26 -11.94 1.62 -10.90
CA LEU A 26 -11.68 2.20 -9.57
C LEU A 26 -10.80 1.30 -8.71
N LEU A 27 -11.05 -0.01 -8.74
CA LEU A 27 -10.26 -0.99 -7.99
C LEU A 27 -8.84 -1.12 -8.54
N GLU A 28 -8.66 -1.12 -9.86
CA GLU A 28 -7.35 -1.17 -10.51
C GLU A 28 -6.51 0.07 -10.19
N ALA A 29 -7.11 1.26 -10.27
CA ALA A 29 -6.45 2.50 -9.87
C ALA A 29 -6.03 2.46 -8.40
N HIS A 30 -6.88 1.92 -7.52
CA HIS A 30 -6.51 1.77 -6.12
C HIS A 30 -5.38 0.74 -5.93
N LYS A 31 -5.43 -0.40 -6.64
CA LYS A 31 -4.40 -1.44 -6.59
C LYS A 31 -3.03 -0.86 -6.93
N ASN A 32 -2.93 -0.08 -8.01
CA ASN A 32 -1.67 0.51 -8.44
C ASN A 32 -1.10 1.46 -7.37
N LYS A 33 -1.94 2.35 -6.81
CA LYS A 33 -1.53 3.22 -5.71
C LYS A 33 -1.09 2.43 -4.47
N LEU A 34 -1.76 1.32 -4.16
CA LEU A 34 -1.38 0.48 -3.03
C LEU A 34 -0.03 -0.20 -3.27
N ALA A 35 0.26 -0.64 -4.50
CA ALA A 35 1.55 -1.22 -4.85
C ALA A 35 2.70 -0.22 -4.65
N GLU A 36 2.55 1.03 -5.12
CA GLU A 36 3.54 2.10 -4.90
C GLU A 36 3.78 2.38 -3.41
N GLN A 37 2.71 2.32 -2.60
CA GLN A 37 2.83 2.50 -1.15
C GLN A 37 3.57 1.34 -0.47
N ILE A 38 3.32 0.11 -0.92
CA ILE A 38 4.00 -1.08 -0.40
C ILE A 38 5.49 -1.01 -0.73
N GLU A 39 5.84 -0.71 -1.97
CA GLU A 39 7.24 -0.57 -2.42
C GLU A 39 8.00 0.44 -1.55
N ARG A 40 7.43 1.63 -1.36
CA ARG A 40 8.05 2.65 -0.51
C ARG A 40 8.18 2.24 0.96
N LEU A 41 7.21 1.48 1.49
CA LEU A 41 7.29 0.97 2.86
C LEU A 41 8.38 -0.11 2.98
N GLN A 42 8.58 -0.93 1.94
CA GLN A 42 9.66 -1.92 1.88
C GLN A 42 11.02 -1.22 1.85
N GLU A 43 11.20 -0.19 1.02
CA GLU A 43 12.43 0.61 1.01
C GLU A 43 12.74 1.20 2.39
N HIS A 44 11.75 1.80 3.05
CA HIS A 44 11.94 2.34 4.40
C HIS A 44 12.29 1.24 5.42
N TYR A 45 11.67 0.07 5.30
CA TYR A 45 11.92 -1.07 6.19
C TYR A 45 13.36 -1.58 6.04
N GLU A 46 13.86 -1.69 4.81
CA GLU A 46 15.24 -2.09 4.53
C GLU A 46 16.26 -1.12 5.13
N VAL A 47 16.05 0.20 4.99
CA VAL A 47 16.92 1.22 5.59
C VAL A 47 16.96 1.11 7.12
N ILE A 48 15.82 0.79 7.75
CA ILE A 48 15.77 0.60 9.21
C ILE A 48 16.56 -0.65 9.61
N ASN A 49 16.40 -1.76 8.88
CA ASN A 49 17.13 -3.00 9.15
C ASN A 49 18.66 -2.82 9.00
N GLU A 50 19.10 -2.11 7.96
CA GLU A 50 20.52 -1.79 7.77
C GLU A 50 21.07 -1.01 8.98
N LYS A 51 20.33 0.00 9.46
CA LYS A 51 20.72 0.76 10.65
C LYS A 51 20.82 -0.12 11.89
N ILE A 52 19.85 -1.01 12.10
CA ILE A 52 19.86 -1.93 13.24
C ILE A 52 21.10 -2.82 13.21
N GLU A 53 21.43 -3.38 12.05
CA GLU A 53 22.62 -4.24 11.89
C GLU A 53 23.92 -3.48 12.17
N ILE A 54 24.04 -2.24 11.68
CA ILE A 54 25.18 -1.36 11.99
C ILE A 54 25.33 -1.17 13.51
N TYR A 55 24.23 -0.92 14.23
CA TYR A 55 24.29 -0.75 15.68
C TYR A 55 24.67 -2.04 16.39
N HIS A 56 24.17 -3.21 15.96
CA HIS A 56 24.59 -4.49 16.51
C HIS A 56 26.09 -4.75 16.33
N GLN A 57 26.64 -4.44 15.15
CA GLN A 57 28.08 -4.57 14.90
C GLN A 57 28.89 -3.67 15.84
N TRP A 58 28.48 -2.42 16.02
CA TRP A 58 29.13 -1.50 16.96
C TRP A 58 29.03 -1.96 18.42
N GLU A 59 27.93 -2.57 18.84
CA GLU A 59 27.81 -3.14 20.20
C GLU A 59 28.82 -4.28 20.41
N LEU A 60 29.03 -5.12 19.41
CA LEU A 60 29.98 -6.23 19.46
C LEU A 60 31.44 -5.76 19.45
N GLU A 61 31.76 -4.72 18.68
CA GLU A 61 33.11 -4.15 18.59
C GLU A 61 33.52 -3.36 19.85
N ASN A 62 32.54 -2.84 20.60
CA ASN A 62 32.76 -2.07 21.83
C ASN A 62 32.60 -2.90 23.12
N SER A 63 32.44 -4.22 23.01
CA SER A 63 32.35 -5.18 24.13
C SER A 63 33.65 -5.97 24.31
#